data_AF-A0A382S0Y3-F1
#
_entry.id   AF-A0A382S0Y3-F1
#
_cell.length_a   1.000
_cell.length_b   1.000
_cell.length_c   1.000
_cell.angle_alpha   90.00
_cell.angle_beta   90.00
_cell.angle_gamma   90.00
#
_symmetry.space_group_name_H-M   'P 1'
#
loop_
_entity.id
_entity.type
_entity.pdbx_description
1 polymer ?
#
loop_
_entity_poly.entity_id
_entity_poly.type
_entity_poly.pdbx_seq_one_letter_code
_entity_poly.pdbx_strand_id
1 'polypeptide(L)'
;LNTLLGVRSIDPDFFRAAECLGANPRDILRDIIVPGALPTIFTGLQIAMGAAWFSLVAGEMIAAQYGLGFMILESYNLVQYPTIVIMMATLGIVGYTSSAIIRLVGKKMNRWREQATGMGPEVAAQ
;
A
#
# COMPACT_ATOMS: atom_id res chain seq x y z
N LEU A 1 -1.14 11.26 8.05
CA LEU A 1 -2.54 11.61 7.73
C LEU A 1 -3.42 10.39 7.41
N ASN A 2 -3.01 9.48 6.51
CA ASN A 2 -3.84 8.35 6.06
C ASN A 2 -4.35 7.41 7.18
N THR A 3 -3.55 7.14 8.21
CA THR A 3 -3.98 6.32 9.37
C THR A 3 -5.01 7.05 10.24
N LEU A 4 -4.87 8.37 10.43
CA LEU A 4 -5.82 9.20 11.17
C LEU A 4 -7.17 9.31 10.43
N LEU A 5 -7.14 9.39 9.09
CA LEU A 5 -8.34 9.32 8.26
C LEU A 5 -9.00 7.94 8.32
N GLY A 6 -8.20 6.87 8.37
CA GLY A 6 -8.73 5.51 8.51
C GLY A 6 -9.43 5.24 9.83
N VAL A 7 -8.94 5.82 10.93
CA VAL A 7 -9.64 5.76 12.24
C VAL A 7 -10.91 6.61 12.23
N ARG A 8 -10.90 7.77 11.55
CA ARG A 8 -12.07 8.66 11.44
C ARG A 8 -13.15 8.19 10.45
N SER A 9 -12.80 7.28 9.52
CA SER A 9 -13.74 6.71 8.54
C SER A 9 -14.60 5.58 9.12
N ILE A 10 -14.34 5.17 10.37
CA ILE A 10 -15.12 4.15 11.07
C ILE A 10 -16.38 4.83 11.63
N ASP A 11 -17.53 4.25 11.31
CA ASP A 11 -18.84 4.78 11.71
C ASP A 11 -18.95 4.79 13.25
N PRO A 12 -19.31 5.93 13.88
CA PRO A 12 -19.43 6.04 15.33
C PRO A 12 -20.42 5.03 15.93
N ASP A 13 -21.36 4.48 15.17
CA ASP A 13 -22.29 3.47 15.66
C ASP A 13 -21.61 2.15 16.05
N PHE A 14 -20.46 1.80 15.46
CA PHE A 14 -19.67 0.64 15.91
C PHE A 14 -19.09 0.85 17.32
N PHE A 15 -18.78 2.09 17.67
CA PHE A 15 -18.28 2.44 19.00
C PHE A 15 -19.39 2.30 20.04
N ARG A 16 -20.60 2.77 19.70
CA ARG A 16 -21.79 2.69 20.57
C ARG A 16 -22.23 1.25 20.79
N ALA A 17 -22.18 0.41 19.75
CA ALA A 17 -22.48 -1.02 19.86
C ALA A 17 -21.46 -1.75 20.77
N ALA A 18 -20.17 -1.43 20.66
CA ALA A 18 -19.12 -2.02 21.50
C ALA A 18 -19.22 -1.58 22.97
N GLU A 19 -19.64 -0.34 23.21
CA GLU A 19 -19.88 0.21 24.54
C GLU A 19 -21.11 -0.46 25.19
N CYS A 20 -22.18 -0.71 24.42
CA CYS A 20 -23.34 -1.50 24.88
C CYS A 20 -22.98 -2.96 25.21
N LEU A 21 -21.95 -3.53 24.57
CA LEU A 21 -21.50 -4.89 24.79
C LEU A 21 -20.44 -5.02 25.92
N GLY A 22 -20.03 -3.91 26.55
CA GLY A 22 -19.05 -3.90 27.63
C GLY A 22 -17.59 -4.16 27.19
N ALA A 23 -17.26 -3.89 25.93
CA ALA A 23 -15.94 -4.17 25.37
C ALA A 23 -14.84 -3.30 26.00
N ASN A 24 -13.70 -3.92 26.34
CA ASN A 24 -12.54 -3.23 26.88
C ASN A 24 -11.84 -2.44 25.75
N PRO A 25 -11.13 -1.31 26.01
CA PRO A 25 -10.50 -0.49 24.97
C PRO A 25 -9.51 -1.26 24.08
N ARG A 26 -8.92 -2.33 24.60
CA ARG A 26 -7.99 -3.22 23.86
C ARG A 26 -8.71 -4.11 22.85
N ASP A 27 -9.94 -4.51 23.15
CA ASP A 27 -10.78 -5.33 22.26
C ASP A 27 -11.37 -4.45 21.15
N ILE A 28 -11.80 -3.23 21.48
CA ILE A 28 -12.24 -2.22 20.50
C ILE A 28 -11.12 -1.90 19.50
N LEU A 29 -9.88 -1.76 19.98
CA LEU A 29 -8.72 -1.50 19.11
C LEU A 29 -8.48 -2.65 18.12
N ARG A 30 -8.48 -3.91 18.58
CA ARG A 30 -8.15 -5.06 17.74
C ARG A 30 -9.29 -5.52 16.84
N ASP A 31 -10.52 -5.43 17.30
CA ASP A 31 -11.67 -6.07 16.65
C ASP A 31 -12.51 -5.09 15.80
N ILE A 32 -12.37 -3.78 16.05
CA ILE A 32 -13.12 -2.74 15.33
C ILE A 32 -12.18 -1.80 14.57
N ILE A 33 -11.19 -1.24 15.28
CA ILE A 33 -10.32 -0.20 14.70
C ILE A 33 -9.30 -0.78 13.71
N VAL A 34 -8.65 -1.90 14.04
CA VAL A 34 -7.71 -2.58 13.14
C VAL A 34 -8.40 -3.01 11.82
N PRO A 35 -9.52 -3.76 11.80
CA PRO A 35 -10.19 -4.13 10.56
C PRO A 35 -10.82 -2.96 9.81
N GLY A 36 -11.29 -1.91 10.52
CA GLY A 36 -11.86 -0.72 9.91
C GLY A 36 -10.84 0.21 9.25
N ALA A 37 -9.67 0.40 9.88
CA ALA A 37 -8.63 1.32 9.39
C ALA A 37 -7.68 0.69 8.36
N LEU A 38 -7.56 -0.64 8.34
CA LEU A 38 -6.75 -1.43 7.42
C LEU A 38 -6.81 -0.99 5.93
N PRO A 39 -7.99 -0.82 5.28
CA PRO A 39 -8.07 -0.38 3.88
C PRO A 39 -7.39 0.98 3.65
N THR A 40 -7.63 1.95 4.53
CA THR A 40 -7.04 3.29 4.48
C THR A 40 -5.53 3.30 4.70
N ILE A 41 -5.02 2.41 5.57
CA ILE A 41 -3.59 2.21 5.77
C ILE A 41 -2.94 1.68 4.49
N PHE A 42 -3.57 0.71 3.81
CA PHE A 42 -3.06 0.20 2.53
C PHE A 42 -3.05 1.23 1.41
N THR A 43 -4.10 2.05 1.30
CA THR A 43 -4.11 3.16 0.34
C THR A 43 -2.96 4.13 0.62
N GLY A 44 -2.74 4.46 1.90
CA GLY A 44 -1.60 5.29 2.30
C GLY A 44 -0.24 4.66 2.00
N LEU A 45 -0.11 3.35 2.25
CA LEU A 45 1.11 2.59 1.97
C LEU A 45 1.43 2.54 0.47
N GLN A 46 0.40 2.42 -0.38
CA GLN A 46 0.58 2.42 -1.83
C GLN A 46 1.12 3.76 -2.35
N ILE A 47 0.60 4.88 -1.82
CA ILE A 47 1.09 6.22 -2.15
C ILE A 47 2.53 6.39 -1.66
N ALA A 48 2.80 5.97 -0.41
CA ALA A 48 4.13 6.05 0.19
C ALA A 48 5.15 5.19 -0.58
N MET A 49 4.76 4.04 -1.12
CA MET A 49 5.64 3.21 -1.93
C MET A 49 6.10 3.94 -3.20
N GLY A 50 5.21 4.66 -3.87
CA GLY A 50 5.59 5.46 -5.04
C GLY A 50 6.67 6.47 -4.69
N ALA A 51 6.48 7.22 -3.60
CA ALA A 51 7.47 8.18 -3.11
C ALA A 51 8.79 7.53 -2.69
N ALA A 52 8.73 6.40 -1.98
CA ALA A 52 9.92 5.64 -1.58
C ALA A 52 10.69 5.11 -2.78
N TRP A 53 9.98 4.66 -3.82
CA TRP A 53 10.59 4.20 -5.07
C TRP A 53 11.39 5.31 -5.76
N PHE A 54 10.79 6.49 -5.92
CA PHE A 54 11.51 7.64 -6.50
C PHE A 54 12.71 8.05 -5.64
N SER A 55 12.57 8.04 -4.32
CA SER A 55 13.66 8.36 -3.40
C SER A 55 14.80 7.34 -3.48
N LEU A 56 14.50 6.05 -3.61
CA LEU A 56 15.49 4.98 -3.76
C LEU A 56 16.29 5.16 -5.05
N VAL A 57 15.60 5.37 -6.17
CA VAL A 57 16.24 5.57 -7.49
C VAL A 57 17.12 6.81 -7.49
N ALA A 58 16.65 7.92 -6.92
CA ALA A 58 17.46 9.14 -6.78
C ALA A 58 18.71 8.89 -5.93
N GLY A 59 18.59 8.10 -4.86
CA GLY A 59 19.73 7.66 -4.04
C GLY A 59 20.73 6.81 -4.82
N GLU A 60 20.26 5.85 -5.62
CA GLU A 60 21.12 5.03 -6.48
C GLU A 60 21.89 5.86 -7.52
N MET A 61 21.29 6.94 -8.04
CA MET A 61 21.96 7.80 -9.03
C MET A 61 23.16 8.57 -8.48
N ILE A 62 23.14 8.90 -7.18
CA ILE A 62 24.16 9.77 -6.58
C ILE A 62 25.20 8.97 -5.80
N ALA A 63 24.77 7.97 -5.04
CA ALA A 63 25.61 7.31 -4.04
C ALA A 63 26.01 5.87 -4.40
N ALA A 64 25.35 5.24 -5.37
CA ALA A 64 25.64 3.85 -5.69
C ALA A 64 26.74 3.73 -6.76
N GLN A 65 27.67 2.80 -6.52
CA GLN A 65 28.67 2.37 -7.51
C GLN A 65 28.14 1.23 -8.40
N TYR A 66 26.98 0.69 -8.05
CA TYR A 66 26.28 -0.39 -8.75
C TYR A 66 24.77 -0.17 -8.56
N GLY A 67 23.98 -0.26 -9.63
CA GLY A 67 22.53 -0.07 -9.55
C GLY A 67 21.91 0.31 -10.89
N LEU A 68 20.59 0.21 -10.99
CA LEU A 68 19.88 0.56 -12.23
C LEU A 68 19.96 2.07 -12.51
N GLY A 69 19.83 2.89 -11.46
CA GLY A 69 19.97 4.35 -11.56
C GLY A 69 21.38 4.80 -11.96
N PHE A 70 22.40 4.17 -11.37
CA PHE A 70 23.80 4.43 -11.71
C PHE A 70 24.11 4.09 -13.18
N MET A 71 23.69 2.90 -13.63
CA MET A 71 23.93 2.45 -15.01
C MET A 71 23.25 3.35 -16.06
N ILE A 72 22.11 3.97 -15.74
CA ILE A 72 21.48 4.97 -16.61
C ILE A 72 22.39 6.20 -16.75
N LEU A 73 22.93 6.70 -15.63
CA LEU A 73 23.82 7.85 -15.62
C LEU A 73 25.15 7.54 -16.33
N GLU A 74 25.72 6.36 -16.13
CA GLU A 74 26.92 5.91 -16.82
C GLU A 74 26.68 5.76 -18.33
N SER A 75 25.59 5.11 -18.74
CA SER A 75 25.22 4.96 -20.15
C SER A 75 24.96 6.32 -20.82
N TYR A 76 24.42 7.28 -20.07
CA TYR A 76 24.24 8.66 -20.52
C TYR A 76 25.58 9.35 -20.79
N ASN A 77 26.55 9.21 -19.88
CA ASN A 77 27.90 9.75 -20.07
C ASN A 77 28.64 9.08 -21.25
N LEU A 78 28.42 7.78 -21.46
CA LEU A 78 29.00 7.02 -22.57
C LEU A 78 28.24 7.20 -23.90
N VAL A 79 27.16 7.99 -23.92
CA VAL A 79 26.31 8.25 -25.10
C VAL A 79 25.76 6.95 -25.71
N GLN A 80 25.55 5.93 -24.88
CA GLN A 80 25.01 4.63 -25.28
C GLN A 80 23.47 4.63 -25.18
N TYR A 81 22.81 5.27 -26.14
CA TYR A 81 21.34 5.32 -26.21
C TYR A 81 20.63 3.96 -26.14
N PRO A 82 21.13 2.87 -26.77
CA PRO A 82 20.49 1.56 -26.68
C PRO A 82 20.39 1.07 -25.22
N THR A 83 21.47 1.25 -24.47
CA THR A 83 21.54 0.83 -23.06
C THR A 83 20.58 1.65 -22.20
N ILE A 84 20.50 2.98 -22.41
CA ILE A 84 19.58 3.86 -21.66
C ILE A 84 18.12 3.38 -21.81
N VAL A 85 17.71 3.04 -23.04
CA VAL A 85 16.33 2.57 -23.30
C VAL A 85 16.05 1.25 -22.59
N ILE A 86 16.98 0.30 -22.63
CA ILE A 86 16.86 -1.00 -21.93
C ILE A 86 16.75 -0.77 -20.41
N MET A 87 17.53 0.15 -19.87
CA MET A 87 17.52 0.47 -18.43
C MET A 87 16.23 1.17 -18.02
N MET A 88 15.71 2.11 -18.82
CA MET A 88 14.39 2.72 -18.59
C MET A 88 13.27 1.68 -18.58
N ALA A 89 13.28 0.75 -19.54
CA ALA A 89 12.32 -0.34 -19.60
C ALA A 89 12.42 -1.25 -18.36
N THR A 90 13.64 -1.62 -17.97
CA THR A 90 13.90 -2.45 -16.78
C THR A 90 13.41 -1.76 -15.50
N LEU A 91 13.73 -0.47 -15.32
CA LEU A 91 13.32 0.31 -14.16
C LEU A 91 11.80 0.44 -14.07
N GLY A 92 11.12 0.60 -15.21
CA GLY A 92 9.66 0.57 -15.30
C GLY A 92 9.06 -0.78 -14.90
N ILE A 93 9.65 -1.89 -15.37
CA ILE A 93 9.20 -3.25 -15.03
C ILE A 93 9.39 -3.53 -13.54
N VAL A 94 10.54 -3.17 -12.96
CA VAL A 94 10.80 -3.38 -11.52
C VAL A 94 9.85 -2.54 -10.68
N GLY A 95 9.65 -1.26 -11.04
CA GLY A 95 8.71 -0.38 -10.34
C GLY A 95 7.27 -0.89 -10.41
N TYR A 96 6.83 -1.36 -11.59
CA TYR A 96 5.52 -1.98 -11.77
C TYR A 96 5.37 -3.25 -10.94
N THR A 97 6.36 -4.13 -10.97
CA THR A 97 6.37 -5.39 -10.21
C THR A 97 6.29 -5.11 -8.72
N SER A 98 7.04 -4.13 -8.23
CA SER A 98 7.02 -3.70 -6.84
C SER A 98 5.64 -3.17 -6.42
N SER A 99 5.02 -2.33 -7.27
CA SER A 99 3.65 -1.85 -7.05
C SER A 99 2.62 -2.98 -7.09
N ALA A 100 2.79 -3.96 -7.99
CA ALA A 100 1.92 -5.12 -8.12
C ALA A 100 1.99 -6.04 -6.89
N ILE A 101 3.18 -6.26 -6.33
CA ILE A 101 3.36 -7.03 -5.10
C ILE A 101 2.56 -6.40 -3.95
N ILE A 102 2.66 -5.08 -3.77
CA ILE A 102 1.93 -4.38 -2.70
C ILE A 102 0.41 -4.46 -2.92
N ARG A 103 -0.05 -4.32 -4.17
CA ARG A 103 -1.48 -4.51 -4.50
C ARG A 103 -1.95 -5.92 -4.19
N LEU A 104 -1.15 -6.94 -4.49
CA LEU A 104 -1.49 -8.34 -4.20
C LEU A 104 -1.54 -8.62 -2.71
N VAL A 105 -0.58 -8.10 -1.93
CA VAL A 105 -0.56 -8.20 -0.46
C VAL A 105 -1.79 -7.49 0.12
N GLY A 106 -2.10 -6.29 -0.35
CA GLY A 106 -3.30 -5.55 0.05
C GLY A 106 -4.59 -6.30 -0.26
N LYS A 107 -4.69 -6.90 -1.46
CA LYS A 107 -5.87 -7.71 -1.86
C LYS A 107 -6.02 -8.97 -1.01
N LYS A 108 -4.92 -9.67 -0.70
CA LYS A 108 -4.94 -10.87 0.15
C LYS A 108 -5.37 -10.57 1.58
N MET A 109 -4.95 -9.44 2.15
CA MET A 109 -5.40 -9.00 3.47
C MET A 109 -6.85 -8.48 3.46
N ASN A 110 -7.30 -7.83 2.39
CA ASN A 110 -8.69 -7.41 2.30
C ASN A 110 -9.67 -8.58 2.07
N ARG A 111 -9.20 -9.70 1.49
CA ARG A 111 -9.99 -10.93 1.32
C ARG A 111 -10.39 -11.58 2.65
N TRP A 112 -9.66 -11.31 3.73
CA TRP A 112 -10.10 -11.69 5.09
C TRP A 112 -11.36 -10.93 5.53
N ARG A 113 -11.66 -9.75 4.96
CA ARG A 113 -12.93 -9.02 5.23
C ARG A 113 -14.14 -9.64 4.54
N GLU A 114 -13.98 -10.15 3.31
CA GLU A 114 -15.06 -10.91 2.64
C GLU A 114 -15.46 -12.16 3.43
N GLN A 115 -14.55 -12.72 4.23
CA GLN A 115 -14.84 -13.87 5.09
C GLN A 115 -15.37 -13.46 6.47
N ALA A 116 -14.96 -12.31 7.00
CA ALA A 116 -15.45 -11.80 8.28
C ALA A 116 -16.87 -11.19 8.19
N THR A 117 -17.26 -10.65 7.02
CA THR A 117 -18.65 -10.27 6.74
C THR A 117 -19.38 -11.45 6.09
N GLY A 118 -19.54 -12.54 6.83
CA GLY A 118 -20.50 -13.61 6.51
C GLY A 118 -21.95 -13.16 6.68
N MET A 119 -22.34 -12.01 6.11
CA MET A 119 -23.74 -11.66 5.94
C MET A 119 -24.14 -12.02 4.52
N GLY A 120 -24.98 -13.04 4.43
CA GLY A 120 -25.47 -13.64 3.21
C GLY A 120 -26.14 -12.66 2.24
N PRO A 121 -26.45 -13.14 1.02
CA PRO A 121 -26.98 -12.34 -0.08
C PRO A 121 -28.43 -11.84 0.10
N GLU A 122 -28.89 -11.53 1.32
CA GLU A 122 -30.29 -11.18 1.60
C GLU A 122 -30.63 -9.69 1.51
N VAL A 123 -29.67 -8.76 1.44
CA VAL A 123 -29.97 -7.31 1.40
C VAL A 123 -30.07 -6.76 -0.04
N ALA A 124 -30.01 -7.62 -1.06
CA ALA A 124 -30.21 -7.20 -2.46
C ALA A 124 -31.69 -7.19 -2.89
N ALA A 125 -32.64 -7.49 -1.99
CA ALA A 125 -34.06 -7.62 -2.28
C ALA A 125 -34.98 -6.74 -1.41
N GLN A 126 -34.46 -5.64 -0.83
CA GLN A 126 -35.27 -4.60 -0.20
C GLN A 126 -34.85 -3.21 -0.68
#